data_AF-A0A4V3ASU3-F1
#
_entry.id   AF-A0A4V3ASU3-F1
#
_cell.length_a   1.000
_cell.length_b   1.000
_cell.length_c   1.000
_cell.angle_alpha   90.00
_cell.angle_beta   90.00
_cell.angle_gamma   90.00
#
_symmetry.space_group_name_H-M   'P 1'
#
loop_
_entity.id
_entity.type
_entity.pdbx_description
1 polymer ?
#
loop_
_entity_poly.entity_id
_entity_poly.type
_entity_poly.pdbx_seq_one_letter_code
_entity_poly.pdbx_strand_id
1 'polypeptide(L)'
;MIQDRMLRIGILGVISTIPGEIASRIFAHFGFGKFGIYELASLIITFNRPVFTIGLIVDFLVSSVYAVLLYFIFEKFGSCHLVIKTTVGSLFAWLVCELLFTSLIEGKYIDIRPINDYYSHIFSAIIFGITLGLSLKKFIFKS
;
A
#
# COMPACT_ATOMS: atom_id res chain seq x y z
N MET A 1 -6.15 12.11 -23.27
CA MET A 1 -6.72 12.82 -22.08
C MET A 1 -7.08 11.89 -20.92
N ILE A 2 -8.01 10.93 -21.05
CA ILE A 2 -8.34 10.00 -19.93
C ILE A 2 -7.17 9.04 -19.62
N GLN A 3 -6.55 8.45 -20.65
CA GLN A 3 -5.39 7.56 -20.45
C GLN A 3 -4.21 8.28 -19.77
N ASP A 4 -3.90 9.51 -20.18
CA ASP A 4 -2.83 10.31 -19.55
C ASP A 4 -3.14 10.62 -18.07
N ARG A 5 -4.43 10.82 -17.74
CA ARG A 5 -4.86 11.07 -16.36
C ARG A 5 -4.74 9.82 -15.51
N MET A 6 -5.16 8.66 -16.04
CA MET A 6 -5.05 7.36 -15.36
C MET A 6 -3.59 6.99 -15.11
N LEU A 7 -2.72 7.20 -16.10
CA LEU A 7 -1.29 6.98 -15.97
C LEU A 7 -0.69 7.85 -14.85
N ARG A 8 -1.05 9.15 -14.82
CA ARG A 8 -0.61 10.05 -13.73
C ARG A 8 -1.08 9.57 -12.36
N ILE A 9 -2.33 9.15 -12.23
CA ILE A 9 -2.88 8.64 -10.97
C ILE A 9 -2.15 7.37 -10.52
N GLY A 10 -1.92 6.43 -11.43
CA GLY A 10 -1.17 5.21 -11.14
C GLY A 10 0.25 5.52 -10.66
N ILE A 11 0.95 6.45 -11.33
CA ILE A 11 2.28 6.92 -10.91
C ILE A 11 2.24 7.58 -9.53
N LEU A 12 1.20 8.36 -9.20
CA LEU A 12 1.04 8.92 -7.85
C LEU A 12 0.85 7.81 -6.81
N GLY A 13 0.15 6.72 -7.15
CA GLY A 13 0.07 5.50 -6.34
C GLY A 13 1.46 4.94 -6.04
N VAL A 14 2.25 4.69 -7.07
CA VAL A 14 3.63 4.16 -6.96
C VAL A 14 4.51 5.08 -6.11
N ILE A 15 4.52 6.39 -6.39
CA ILE A 15 5.36 7.33 -5.62
C ILE A 15 4.95 7.37 -4.15
N SER A 16 3.66 7.18 -3.86
CA SER A 16 3.13 7.20 -2.49
C SER A 16 3.57 5.99 -1.65
N THR A 17 4.06 4.91 -2.27
CA THR A 17 4.62 3.76 -1.51
C THR A 17 5.99 4.08 -0.93
N ILE A 18 6.76 4.99 -1.54
CA ILE A 18 8.12 5.33 -1.09
C ILE A 18 8.13 5.81 0.39
N PRO A 19 7.30 6.78 0.82
CA PRO A 19 7.27 7.17 2.23
C PRO A 19 6.76 6.07 3.16
N GLY A 20 5.81 5.23 2.71
CA GLY A 20 5.31 4.10 3.48
C GLY A 20 6.39 3.05 3.72
N GLU A 21 7.22 2.79 2.71
CA GLU A 21 8.36 1.86 2.79
C GLU A 21 9.47 2.43 3.68
N ILE A 22 9.80 3.72 3.56
CA ILE A 22 10.75 4.39 4.46
C ILE A 22 10.28 4.26 5.92
N ALA A 23 8.99 4.47 6.17
CA ALA A 23 8.44 4.35 7.51
C ALA A 23 8.53 2.92 8.05
N SER A 24 8.13 1.93 7.25
CA SER A 24 8.26 0.50 7.60
C SER A 24 9.71 0.14 7.96
N ARG A 25 10.67 0.68 7.19
CA ARG A 25 12.10 0.47 7.45
C ARG A 25 12.59 1.07 8.75
N ILE A 26 12.13 2.28 9.06
CA ILE A 26 12.46 2.94 10.33
C ILE A 26 11.91 2.12 11.49
N PHE A 27 10.66 1.66 11.43
CA PHE A 27 10.02 0.88 12.49
C PHE A 27 10.77 -0.41 12.81
N ALA A 28 11.20 -1.12 11.78
CA ALA A 28 11.93 -2.36 11.97
C ALA A 28 13.42 -2.12 12.34
N HIS A 29 14.01 -0.96 12.02
CA HIS A 29 15.30 -0.55 12.60
C HIS A 29 15.24 -0.39 14.13
N PHE A 30 14.13 0.14 14.65
CA PHE A 30 13.91 0.31 16.10
C PHE A 30 13.41 -0.96 16.80
N GLY A 31 13.33 -2.10 16.12
CA GLY A 31 12.94 -3.39 16.72
C GLY A 31 11.45 -3.54 17.02
N PHE A 32 10.61 -2.59 16.59
CA PHE A 32 9.15 -2.71 16.68
C PHE A 32 8.56 -3.64 15.62
N GLY A 33 9.35 -4.00 14.60
CA GLY A 33 9.09 -5.11 13.68
C GLY A 33 10.36 -5.94 13.49
N LYS A 34 10.22 -7.26 13.36
CA LYS A 34 11.34 -8.09 12.88
C LYS A 34 11.38 -7.96 11.35
N PHE A 35 12.52 -7.59 10.77
CA PHE A 35 12.72 -7.75 9.32
C PHE A 35 12.87 -9.25 8.97
N GLY A 36 12.62 -9.73 7.73
CA GLY A 36 12.72 -9.09 6.40
C GLY A 36 11.40 -8.75 5.72
N ILE A 37 11.25 -7.51 5.22
CA ILE A 37 9.99 -7.02 4.62
C ILE A 37 10.24 -6.07 3.45
N TYR A 38 11.17 -6.42 2.57
CA TYR A 38 10.86 -6.27 1.16
C TYR A 38 10.04 -7.47 0.65
N GLU A 39 9.38 -8.18 1.59
CA GLU A 39 8.89 -9.55 1.48
C GLU A 39 7.37 -9.65 1.73
N LEU A 40 6.72 -8.68 2.39
CA LEU A 40 5.27 -8.73 2.69
C LEU A 40 4.36 -7.78 1.89
N ALA A 41 4.75 -6.52 1.63
CA ALA A 41 4.07 -5.74 0.57
C ALA A 41 4.31 -6.36 -0.83
N SER A 42 5.33 -7.21 -0.87
CA SER A 42 5.93 -7.96 -1.97
C SER A 42 5.28 -9.31 -2.28
N LEU A 43 4.41 -9.78 -1.39
CA LEU A 43 4.05 -11.19 -1.26
C LEU A 43 3.06 -11.70 -2.32
N ILE A 44 3.00 -11.08 -3.51
CA ILE A 44 2.29 -11.73 -4.63
C ILE A 44 3.10 -12.92 -5.16
N ILE A 45 4.44 -12.96 -5.04
CA ILE A 45 5.22 -14.09 -5.58
C ILE A 45 6.52 -14.32 -4.81
N THR A 46 6.58 -15.28 -3.88
CA THR A 46 7.58 -16.38 -3.92
C THR A 46 7.45 -17.33 -2.73
N PHE A 47 6.99 -18.54 -3.05
CA PHE A 47 7.53 -19.75 -2.44
C PHE A 47 9.06 -19.72 -2.58
N ASN A 48 9.76 -19.74 -1.45
CA ASN A 48 11.22 -19.92 -1.34
C ASN A 48 12.09 -18.76 -1.87
N ARG A 49 12.37 -17.82 -0.95
CA ARG A 49 13.28 -16.64 -1.03
C ARG A 49 12.68 -15.37 -1.61
N PRO A 50 12.52 -14.32 -0.79
CA PRO A 50 12.00 -13.05 -1.26
C PRO A 50 13.10 -12.29 -2.00
N VAL A 51 12.90 -12.11 -3.30
CA VAL A 51 13.72 -11.20 -4.07
C VAL A 51 13.08 -9.83 -3.91
N PHE A 52 13.76 -8.92 -3.19
CA PHE A 52 13.31 -7.54 -2.97
C PHE A 52 12.67 -6.91 -4.21
N THR A 53 13.31 -7.07 -5.36
CA THR A 53 12.86 -6.52 -6.64
C THR A 53 11.47 -6.97 -7.05
N ILE A 54 11.13 -8.27 -6.90
CA ILE A 54 9.80 -8.79 -7.24
C ILE A 54 8.76 -8.14 -6.35
N GLY A 55 9.13 -7.97 -5.10
CA GLY A 55 8.27 -7.37 -4.12
C GLY A 55 7.88 -5.93 -4.36
N LEU A 56 8.88 -5.15 -4.71
CA LEU A 56 8.70 -3.76 -5.07
C LEU A 56 7.86 -3.61 -6.34
N ILE A 57 8.05 -4.48 -7.34
CA ILE A 57 7.21 -4.49 -8.55
C ILE A 57 5.75 -4.76 -8.20
N VAL A 58 5.51 -5.75 -7.34
CA VAL A 58 4.18 -6.11 -6.87
C VAL A 58 3.50 -4.95 -6.14
N ASP A 59 4.20 -4.34 -5.19
CA ASP A 59 3.69 -3.20 -4.43
C ASP A 59 3.37 -2.00 -5.34
N PHE A 60 4.20 -1.75 -6.35
CA PHE A 60 3.95 -0.71 -7.36
C PHE A 60 2.69 -1.00 -8.19
N LEU A 61 2.48 -2.26 -8.59
CA LEU A 61 1.27 -2.63 -9.34
C LEU A 61 0.02 -2.50 -8.48
N VAL A 62 0.04 -3.03 -7.26
CA VAL A 62 -1.10 -2.97 -6.33
C VAL A 62 -1.44 -1.51 -6.00
N SER A 63 -0.44 -0.69 -5.67
CA SER A 63 -0.65 0.73 -5.34
C SER A 63 -1.16 1.54 -6.53
N SER A 64 -0.69 1.25 -7.75
CA SER A 64 -1.20 1.87 -8.98
C SER A 64 -2.68 1.54 -9.21
N VAL A 65 -3.05 0.26 -9.13
CA VAL A 65 -4.44 -0.19 -9.27
C VAL A 65 -5.32 0.42 -8.18
N TYR A 66 -4.86 0.40 -6.94
CA TYR A 66 -5.56 0.98 -5.81
C TYR A 66 -5.81 2.49 -5.98
N ALA A 67 -4.81 3.25 -6.41
CA ALA A 67 -4.94 4.69 -6.66
C ALA A 67 -5.97 4.99 -7.76
N VAL A 68 -5.99 4.20 -8.83
CA VAL A 68 -6.96 4.35 -9.92
C VAL A 68 -8.38 4.01 -9.44
N LEU A 69 -8.57 2.93 -8.68
CA LEU A 69 -9.87 2.57 -8.10
C LEU A 69 -10.41 3.68 -7.19
N LEU A 70 -9.57 4.19 -6.29
CA LEU A 70 -9.93 5.31 -5.42
C LEU A 70 -10.31 6.56 -6.20
N TYR A 71 -9.60 6.87 -7.29
CA TYR A 71 -9.94 8.02 -8.12
C TYR A 71 -11.38 7.92 -8.64
N PHE A 72 -11.78 6.77 -9.19
CA PHE A 72 -13.15 6.59 -9.68
C PHE A 72 -14.19 6.71 -8.56
N ILE A 73 -13.88 6.20 -7.37
CA ILE A 73 -14.73 6.37 -6.20
C ILE A 73 -14.88 7.87 -5.88
N PHE A 74 -13.79 8.62 -5.80
CA PHE A 74 -13.86 10.05 -5.43
C PHE A 74 -14.43 10.95 -6.52
N GLU A 75 -14.28 10.58 -7.79
CA GLU A 75 -14.95 11.27 -8.90
C GLU A 75 -16.47 11.16 -8.76
N LYS A 76 -16.98 10.02 -8.25
CA LYS A 76 -18.42 9.79 -8.05
C LYS A 76 -18.95 10.32 -6.72
N PHE A 77 -18.22 10.14 -5.62
CA PHE A 77 -18.64 10.47 -4.25
C PHE A 77 -18.12 11.83 -3.75
N GLY A 78 -17.41 12.58 -4.59
CA GLY A 78 -16.84 13.89 -4.28
C GLY A 78 -15.49 13.83 -3.54
N SER A 79 -14.68 14.86 -3.79
CA SER A 79 -13.30 15.02 -3.32
C SER A 79 -13.15 15.70 -1.94
N CYS A 80 -14.24 15.88 -1.19
CA CYS A 80 -14.14 16.41 0.18
C CYS A 80 -13.38 15.42 1.08
N HIS A 81 -12.51 15.95 1.94
CA HIS A 81 -11.71 15.18 2.92
C HIS A 81 -10.87 14.04 2.30
N LEU A 82 -10.33 14.26 1.08
CA LEU A 82 -9.54 13.26 0.34
C LEU A 82 -8.51 12.52 1.21
N VAL A 83 -7.70 13.24 1.99
CA VAL A 83 -6.66 12.64 2.84
C VAL A 83 -7.22 11.65 3.86
N ILE A 84 -8.36 11.97 4.47
CA ILE A 84 -9.01 11.07 5.44
C ILE A 84 -9.55 9.84 4.71
N LYS A 85 -10.25 10.05 3.59
CA LYS A 85 -10.84 8.96 2.79
C LYS A 85 -9.76 8.00 2.25
N THR A 86 -8.63 8.51 1.77
CA THR A 86 -7.53 7.68 1.29
C THR A 86 -6.83 6.91 2.40
N THR A 87 -6.68 7.52 3.58
CA THR A 87 -6.08 6.86 4.75
C THR A 87 -6.97 5.74 5.31
N VAL A 88 -8.28 5.99 5.42
CA VAL A 88 -9.22 4.94 5.84
C VAL A 88 -9.30 3.85 4.77
N GLY A 89 -9.35 4.24 3.50
CA GLY A 89 -9.34 3.30 2.38
C GLY A 89 -8.09 2.43 2.37
N SER A 90 -6.91 2.99 2.69
CA SER A 90 -5.65 2.23 2.61
C SER A 90 -5.55 1.22 3.73
N LEU A 91 -6.03 1.57 4.94
CA LEU A 91 -6.19 0.62 6.04
C LEU A 91 -7.15 -0.51 5.69
N PHE A 92 -8.27 -0.20 5.05
CA PHE A 92 -9.22 -1.23 4.63
C PHE A 92 -8.66 -2.12 3.51
N ALA A 93 -8.00 -1.54 2.52
CA ALA A 93 -7.33 -2.28 1.45
C ALA A 93 -6.23 -3.18 2.01
N TRP A 94 -5.43 -2.68 2.95
CA TRP A 94 -4.45 -3.48 3.67
C TRP A 94 -5.11 -4.66 4.39
N LEU A 95 -6.19 -4.43 5.14
CA LEU A 95 -6.91 -5.50 5.85
C LEU A 95 -7.45 -6.57 4.89
N VAL A 96 -7.99 -6.17 3.74
CA VAL A 96 -8.49 -7.10 2.71
C VAL A 96 -7.32 -7.91 2.13
N CYS A 97 -6.22 -7.26 1.78
CA CYS A 97 -5.02 -7.94 1.31
C CYS A 97 -4.49 -8.94 2.35
N GLU A 98 -4.39 -8.53 3.61
CA GLU A 98 -3.93 -9.39 4.71
C GLU A 98 -4.82 -10.62 4.85
N LEU A 99 -6.15 -10.46 4.90
CA LEU A 99 -7.08 -11.59 4.99
C LEU A 99 -6.97 -12.54 3.80
N LEU A 100 -6.75 -12.02 2.59
CA LEU A 100 -6.52 -12.82 1.40
C LEU A 100 -5.20 -13.59 1.51
N PHE A 101 -4.11 -12.94 1.90
CA PHE A 101 -2.80 -13.59 2.02
C PHE A 101 -2.76 -14.61 3.15
N THR A 102 -3.30 -14.30 4.31
CA THR A 102 -3.34 -15.23 5.44
C THR A 102 -4.24 -16.43 5.18
N SER A 103 -5.32 -16.29 4.40
CA SER A 103 -6.22 -17.42 4.08
C SER A 103 -5.72 -18.33 2.95
N LEU A 104 -5.00 -17.74 1.98
CA LEU A 104 -4.49 -18.45 0.80
C LEU A 104 -3.08 -19.01 1.02
N ILE A 105 -2.23 -18.32 1.78
CA ILE A 105 -0.79 -18.59 1.85
C ILE A 105 -0.33 -18.89 3.29
N GLU A 106 -0.54 -17.96 4.22
CA GLU A 106 -0.04 -18.15 5.60
C GLU A 106 -0.81 -19.26 6.33
N GLY A 107 -0.14 -20.01 7.20
CA GLY A 107 -0.66 -21.19 7.87
C GLY A 107 -0.75 -22.45 7.00
N LYS A 108 -0.65 -22.33 5.67
CA LYS A 108 -0.58 -23.48 4.74
C LYS A 108 0.80 -23.68 4.14
N TYR A 109 1.41 -22.60 3.66
CA TYR A 109 2.68 -22.62 2.92
C TYR A 109 3.80 -21.86 3.62
N ILE A 110 3.46 -20.95 4.54
CA ILE A 110 4.38 -20.12 5.33
C ILE A 110 3.80 -20.01 6.75
N ASP A 111 4.64 -19.92 7.77
CA ASP A 111 4.19 -19.77 9.16
C ASP A 111 3.44 -18.45 9.40
N ILE A 112 2.53 -18.47 10.38
CA ILE A 112 1.76 -17.28 10.78
C ILE A 112 2.72 -16.26 11.39
N ARG A 113 2.68 -15.03 10.87
CA ARG A 113 3.52 -13.93 11.35
C ARG A 113 3.18 -13.51 12.80
N PRO A 114 4.17 -13.03 13.57
CA PRO A 114 3.92 -12.49 14.90
C PRO A 114 3.15 -11.16 14.84
N ILE A 115 2.36 -10.90 15.89
CA ILE A 115 1.46 -9.73 15.98
C ILE A 115 2.21 -8.39 15.82
N ASN A 116 3.47 -8.33 16.26
CA ASN A 116 4.26 -7.10 16.22
C ASN A 116 4.47 -6.58 14.80
N ASP A 117 4.62 -7.48 13.83
CA ASP A 117 4.94 -7.05 12.48
C ASP A 117 3.73 -6.37 11.81
N TYR A 118 2.49 -6.70 12.21
CA TYR A 118 1.26 -6.05 11.72
C TYR A 118 1.23 -4.55 12.05
N TYR A 119 1.77 -4.12 13.20
CA TYR A 119 1.81 -2.70 13.57
C TYR A 119 2.63 -1.88 12.57
N SER A 120 3.73 -2.45 12.06
CA SER A 120 4.56 -1.80 11.04
C SER A 120 3.76 -1.59 9.75
N HIS A 121 2.95 -2.57 9.34
CA HIS A 121 2.13 -2.44 8.13
C HIS A 121 0.97 -1.48 8.28
N ILE A 122 0.29 -1.49 9.42
CA ILE A 122 -0.78 -0.53 9.72
C ILE A 122 -0.21 0.88 9.63
N PHE A 123 0.95 1.12 10.24
CA PHE A 123 1.61 2.42 10.20
C PHE A 123 2.05 2.82 8.78
N SER A 124 2.62 1.87 8.03
CA SER A 124 3.00 2.07 6.63
C SER A 124 1.78 2.39 5.74
N ALA A 125 0.67 1.68 5.92
CA ALA A 125 -0.59 1.89 5.20
C ALA A 125 -1.21 3.26 5.51
N ILE A 126 -1.08 3.75 6.74
CA ILE A 126 -1.49 5.11 7.11
C ILE A 126 -0.65 6.14 6.34
N ILE A 127 0.67 6.00 6.37
CA ILE A 127 1.57 6.94 5.69
C ILE A 127 1.32 6.94 4.18
N PHE A 128 1.18 5.76 3.57
CA PHE A 128 0.80 5.60 2.18
C PHE A 128 -0.54 6.30 1.86
N GLY A 129 -1.56 6.10 2.70
CA GLY A 129 -2.87 6.70 2.51
C GLY A 129 -2.83 8.23 2.60
N ILE A 130 -2.05 8.77 3.53
CA ILE A 130 -1.84 10.21 3.68
C ILE A 130 -1.13 10.77 2.45
N THR A 131 -0.03 10.16 2.02
CA THR A 131 0.79 10.63 0.89
C THR A 131 0.02 10.57 -0.42
N LEU A 132 -0.74 9.50 -0.65
CA LEU A 132 -1.62 9.37 -1.80
C LEU A 132 -2.74 10.41 -1.78
N GLY A 133 -3.37 10.63 -0.63
CA GLY A 133 -4.42 11.64 -0.48
C GLY A 133 -3.95 13.05 -0.75
N LEU A 134 -2.77 13.42 -0.24
CA LEU A 134 -2.14 14.71 -0.52
C LEU A 134 -1.77 14.84 -2.00
N SER A 135 -1.24 13.78 -2.61
CA SER A 135 -0.88 13.75 -4.02
C SER A 135 -2.09 13.93 -4.93
N LEU A 136 -3.17 13.17 -4.69
CA LEU A 136 -4.41 13.27 -5.45
C LEU A 136 -5.06 14.66 -5.30
N LYS A 137 -5.07 15.21 -4.08
CA LYS A 137 -5.59 16.56 -3.83
C LYS A 137 -4.80 17.61 -4.61
N LYS A 138 -3.47 17.54 -4.60
CA LYS A 138 -2.59 18.54 -5.23
C LYS A 138 -2.56 18.46 -6.75
N PHE A 139 -2.51 17.24 -7.30
CA PHE A 139 -2.21 17.03 -8.73
C PHE A 139 -3.44 16.67 -9.58
N ILE A 140 -4.52 16.16 -8.99
CA ILE A 140 -5.67 15.63 -9.74
C ILE A 140 -6.95 16.41 -9.46
N PHE A 141 -7.31 16.55 -8.19
CA PHE A 141 -8.58 17.12 -7.75
C PHE A 141 -8.50 18.61 -7.39
N LYS A 142 -7.54 19.36 -7.98
CA LYS A 142 -7.30 20.79 -7.74
C LYS A 142 -8.59 21.49 -7.27
N SER A 143 -8.68 21.68 -5.97
CA SER A 143 -9.74 22.47 -5.34
C SER A 143 -9.19 23.85 -5.05
#